data_AF-A0A6A5BBP1-F1
#
_entry.id   AF-A0A6A5BBP1-F1
#
_cell.length_a   1.000
_cell.length_b   1.000
_cell.length_c   1.000
_cell.angle_alpha   90.00
_cell.angle_beta   90.00
_cell.angle_gamma   90.00
#
_symmetry.space_group_name_H-M   'P 1'
#
loop_
_entity.id
_entity.type
_entity.pdbx_description
1 polymer ?
#
loop_
_entity_poly.entity_id
_entity_poly.type
_entity_poly.pdbx_seq_one_letter_code
_entity_poly.pdbx_strand_id
1 'polypeptide(L)'
;MNIISNAIKYTKKGYVRVNCDLANDEDLKSFDNHEIMIDEHNENMIPQDQKIFVKLEFIDTGCGISQEQIQKIFQPYHIIDEHQQNEDFSLGFEQYFNHSEYEQVKRWWKQLD
;
A
#
# COMPACT_ATOMS: atom_id res chain seq x y z
N MET A 1 -0.09 6.32 -0.73
CA MET A 1 0.82 5.41 0.02
C MET A 1 0.10 4.91 1.27
N ASN A 2 -0.68 3.82 1.15
CA ASN A 2 -1.59 3.37 2.22
C ASN A 2 -0.94 2.33 3.18
N ILE A 3 0.05 1.56 2.71
CA ILE A 3 0.63 0.49 3.52
C ILE A 3 1.57 1.05 4.60
N ILE A 4 2.47 1.98 4.25
CA ILE A 4 3.32 2.66 5.25
C ILE A 4 2.47 3.43 6.27
N SER A 5 1.43 4.14 5.81
CA SER A 5 0.57 4.90 6.74
C SER A 5 -0.13 3.97 7.73
N ASN A 6 -0.55 2.79 7.30
CA ASN A 6 -1.12 1.79 8.20
C ASN A 6 -0.08 1.29 9.20
N ALA A 7 1.13 0.93 8.75
CA ALA A 7 2.21 0.50 9.63
C ALA A 7 2.53 1.54 10.73
N ILE A 8 2.53 2.84 10.37
CA ILE A 8 2.73 3.94 11.33
C ILE A 8 1.51 4.07 12.26
N LYS A 9 0.29 4.08 11.71
CA LYS A 9 -0.96 4.22 12.47
C LYS A 9 -1.08 3.18 13.58
N TYR A 10 -0.67 1.94 13.31
CA TYR A 10 -0.82 0.82 14.25
C TYR A 10 0.41 0.56 15.14
N THR A 11 1.52 1.28 14.94
CA THR A 11 2.74 1.17 15.76
C THR A 11 2.88 2.34 16.73
N LYS A 12 2.34 2.20 17.95
CA LYS A 12 2.42 3.24 19.00
C LYS A 12 3.83 3.38 19.60
N LYS A 13 4.58 2.27 19.69
CA LYS A 13 5.97 2.20 20.18
C LYS A 13 6.70 1.14 19.36
N GLY A 14 7.98 1.37 19.10
CA GLY A 14 8.82 0.48 18.30
C GLY A 14 9.21 1.12 16.98
N TYR A 15 9.18 0.36 15.89
CA TYR A 15 9.63 0.85 14.59
C TYR A 15 8.79 0.29 13.44
N VAL A 16 8.87 1.00 12.32
CA VAL A 16 8.43 0.53 11.00
C VAL A 16 9.68 0.42 10.13
N ARG A 17 9.85 -0.72 9.46
CA ARG A 17 10.93 -0.98 8.50
C ARG A 17 10.33 -1.18 7.12
N VAL A 18 10.96 -0.58 6.12
CA VAL A 18 10.64 -0.80 4.71
C VAL A 18 11.87 -1.40 4.03
N ASN A 19 11.69 -2.57 3.42
CA ASN A 19 12.70 -3.16 2.55
C ASN A 19 12.25 -2.99 1.09
N CYS A 20 13.23 -2.79 0.21
CA CYS A 20 13.02 -2.64 -1.22
C CYS A 20 14.14 -3.40 -1.92
N ASP A 21 13.79 -4.50 -2.55
CA ASP A 21 14.72 -5.42 -3.20
C ASP A 21 14.17 -5.84 -4.57
N LEU A 22 15.05 -6.38 -5.42
CA LEU A 22 14.58 -7.11 -6.60
C LEU A 22 13.96 -8.43 -6.15
N ALA A 23 12.75 -8.73 -6.64
CA ALA A 23 12.11 -10.01 -6.36
C ALA A 23 12.91 -11.14 -7.03
N ASN A 24 13.16 -12.21 -6.29
CA ASN A 24 13.83 -13.40 -6.81
C ASN A 24 12.81 -14.46 -7.25
N ASP A 25 13.31 -15.54 -7.87
CA ASP A 25 12.45 -16.63 -8.36
C ASP A 25 11.61 -17.28 -7.23
N GLU A 26 12.08 -17.30 -5.99
CA GLU A 26 11.32 -17.84 -4.86
C GLU A 26 10.18 -16.93 -4.43
N ASP A 27 10.38 -15.61 -4.44
CA ASP A 27 9.32 -14.63 -4.21
C ASP A 27 8.21 -14.82 -5.26
N LEU A 28 8.60 -15.07 -6.53
CA LEU A 28 7.69 -15.24 -7.66
C LEU A 28 6.93 -16.57 -7.66
N LYS A 29 7.50 -17.67 -7.15
CA LYS A 29 6.83 -18.99 -7.07
C LYS A 29 5.51 -18.96 -6.30
N SER A 30 5.38 -18.06 -5.32
CA SER A 30 4.14 -17.90 -4.55
C SER A 30 2.98 -17.31 -5.37
N PHE A 31 3.28 -16.72 -6.53
CA PHE A 31 2.32 -16.11 -7.45
C PHE A 31 1.95 -17.01 -8.64
N ASP A 32 2.68 -18.10 -8.89
CA ASP A 32 2.47 -18.98 -10.05
C ASP A 32 1.09 -19.68 -10.09
N ASN A 33 0.37 -19.75 -8.95
CA ASN A 33 -0.94 -20.42 -8.87
C ASN A 33 -2.16 -19.50 -8.97
N HIS A 34 -1.96 -18.18 -8.95
CA HIS A 34 -3.03 -17.22 -9.18
C HIS A 34 -2.57 -16.35 -10.34
N GLU A 35 -3.21 -16.55 -11.50
CA GLU A 35 -3.15 -15.69 -12.68
C GLU A 35 -2.57 -14.33 -12.31
N ILE A 36 -1.35 -14.05 -12.78
CA ILE A 36 -1.00 -12.66 -12.99
C ILE A 36 -2.02 -12.23 -14.04
N MET A 37 -3.16 -11.68 -13.58
CA MET A 37 -4.19 -11.09 -14.42
C MET A 37 -3.57 -9.84 -15.01
N ILE A 38 -2.73 -10.07 -16.01
CA ILE A 38 -2.30 -9.07 -16.93
C ILE A 38 -3.23 -9.30 -18.10
N ASP A 39 -4.12 -8.35 -18.34
CA ASP A 39 -5.07 -8.35 -19.45
C ASP A 39 -4.44 -9.00 -20.71
N GLU A 40 -4.86 -10.22 -21.04
CA GLU A 40 -4.42 -10.93 -22.25
C GLU A 40 -4.86 -10.20 -23.53
N HIS A 41 -5.60 -9.10 -23.42
CA HIS A 41 -6.08 -8.25 -24.50
C HIS A 41 -5.28 -6.96 -24.72
N ASN A 42 -4.17 -6.74 -24.00
CA ASN A 42 -3.30 -5.60 -24.29
C ASN A 42 -2.15 -6.01 -25.22
N GLU A 43 -2.24 -5.66 -26.50
CA GLU A 43 -1.24 -5.93 -27.55
C GLU A 43 0.17 -5.34 -27.25
N ASN A 44 0.32 -4.55 -26.18
CA ASN A 44 1.60 -4.00 -25.73
C ASN A 44 2.27 -4.82 -24.61
N MET A 45 1.98 -6.13 -24.52
CA MET A 45 2.58 -6.99 -23.50
C MET A 45 4.12 -7.02 -23.63
N ILE A 46 4.79 -6.51 -22.60
CA ILE A 46 6.21 -6.75 -22.37
C ILE A 46 6.39 -8.27 -22.15
N PRO A 47 7.24 -8.95 -22.93
CA PRO A 47 7.56 -10.36 -22.74
C PRO A 47 7.93 -10.66 -21.27
N GLN A 48 7.54 -11.82 -20.73
CA GLN A 48 7.78 -12.17 -19.31
C GLN A 48 9.28 -12.11 -18.95
N ASP A 49 10.14 -12.47 -19.89
CA ASP A 49 11.61 -12.38 -19.83
C ASP A 49 12.16 -10.95 -19.78
N GLN A 50 11.30 -9.94 -19.94
CA GLN A 50 11.64 -8.51 -19.87
C GLN A 50 10.99 -7.81 -18.67
N LYS A 51 10.26 -8.52 -17.80
CA LYS A 51 9.66 -7.94 -16.60
C LYS A 51 10.63 -7.99 -15.44
N ILE A 52 10.71 -6.87 -14.73
CA ILE A 52 11.44 -6.77 -13.48
C ILE A 52 10.41 -6.57 -12.38
N PHE A 53 10.43 -7.46 -11.39
CA PHE A 53 9.58 -7.37 -10.22
C PHE A 53 10.37 -6.77 -9.06
N VAL A 54 9.78 -5.79 -8.39
CA VAL A 54 10.32 -5.17 -7.18
C VAL A 54 9.54 -5.70 -5.99
N LYS A 55 10.26 -6.23 -5.00
CA LYS A 55 9.71 -6.66 -3.72
C LYS A 55 9.72 -5.48 -2.75
N LEU A 56 8.54 -5.15 -2.24
CA LEU A 56 8.37 -4.16 -1.19
C LEU A 56 7.85 -4.86 0.07
N GLU A 57 8.60 -4.78 1.15
CA GLU A 57 8.18 -5.31 2.46
C GLU A 57 7.96 -4.16 3.43
N PHE A 58 6.80 -4.18 4.10
CA PHE A 58 6.44 -3.21 5.13
C PHE A 58 6.27 -3.99 6.44
N ILE A 59 7.22 -3.82 7.35
CA ILE A 59 7.30 -4.58 8.60
C ILE A 59 7.14 -3.61 9.76
N ASP A 60 6.13 -3.83 10.59
CA ASP A 60 5.85 -3.02 11.77
C ASP A 60 5.87 -3.86 13.04
N THR A 61 6.09 -3.20 14.18
CA THR A 61 6.06 -3.83 15.51
C THR A 61 4.80 -3.44 16.29
N GLY A 62 3.73 -3.09 15.58
CA GLY A 62 2.47 -2.61 16.14
C GLY A 62 1.64 -3.72 16.76
N CYS A 63 0.33 -3.47 16.89
CA CYS A 63 -0.60 -4.42 17.51
C CYS A 63 -0.81 -5.72 16.71
N GLY A 64 -0.29 -5.80 15.48
CA GLY A 64 -0.53 -6.90 14.56
C GLY A 64 -1.97 -6.92 14.03
N ILE A 65 -2.29 -7.99 13.29
CA ILE A 65 -3.61 -8.25 12.71
C ILE A 65 -4.05 -9.62 13.21
N SER A 66 -5.25 -9.72 13.77
CA SER A 66 -5.78 -11.02 14.20
C SER A 66 -6.10 -11.90 12.98
N GLN A 67 -5.97 -13.23 13.13
CA GLN A 67 -6.13 -14.18 12.02
C GLN A 67 -7.52 -14.06 11.34
N GLU A 68 -8.57 -13.77 12.11
CA GLU A 68 -9.93 -13.56 11.60
C GLU A 68 -10.09 -12.30 10.76
N GLN A 69 -9.24 -11.29 10.98
CA GLN A 69 -9.26 -10.02 10.25
C GLN A 69 -8.46 -10.08 8.96
N ILE A 70 -7.42 -10.93 8.87
CA ILE A 70 -6.53 -11.03 7.69
C ILE A 70 -7.33 -11.21 6.39
N GLN A 71 -8.38 -12.04 6.40
CA GLN A 71 -9.20 -12.28 5.21
C GLN A 71 -10.06 -11.08 4.79
N LYS A 72 -10.28 -10.14 5.70
CA LYS A 72 -11.19 -9.00 5.53
C LYS A 72 -10.45 -7.71 5.20
N ILE A 73 -9.13 -7.62 5.41
CA ILE A 73 -8.37 -6.37 5.24
C ILE A 73 -8.37 -5.81 3.81
N PHE A 74 -8.65 -6.67 2.82
CA PHE A 74 -8.78 -6.28 1.41
C PHE A 74 -10.24 -6.11 0.96
N GLN A 75 -11.22 -6.30 1.85
CA GLN A 75 -12.62 -6.04 1.53
C GLN A 75 -12.85 -4.53 1.47
N PRO A 76 -13.59 -4.02 0.47
CA PRO A 76 -13.91 -2.61 0.38
C PRO A 76 -14.57 -2.09 1.66
N TYR A 77 -14.16 -0.90 2.10
CA TYR A 77 -14.68 -0.20 3.28
C TYR A 77 -14.46 -0.91 4.63
N HIS A 78 -13.70 -2.01 4.66
CA HIS A 78 -13.36 -2.70 5.90
C HIS A 78 -12.27 -1.95 6.67
N ILE A 79 -12.54 -1.61 7.93
CA ILE A 79 -11.61 -0.91 8.83
C ILE A 79 -11.48 -1.74 10.11
N ILE A 80 -10.24 -1.98 10.54
CA ILE A 80 -9.96 -2.61 11.83
C ILE A 80 -10.08 -1.52 12.91
N ASP A 81 -11.26 -1.44 13.50
CA ASP A 81 -11.56 -0.59 14.66
C ASP A 81 -11.43 -1.41 15.94
N GLU A 82 -10.41 -1.12 16.75
CA GLU A 82 -10.41 -1.60 18.14
C GLU A 82 -10.55 -0.49 19.18
N HIS A 83 -10.25 0.79 18.89
CA HIS A 83 -10.60 1.88 19.81
C HIS A 83 -10.82 3.22 19.09
N GLN A 84 -12.07 3.67 19.04
CA GLN A 84 -12.41 5.10 19.01
C GLN A 84 -11.67 5.83 20.15
N GLN A 85 -11.32 7.10 19.94
CA GLN A 85 -10.70 8.08 20.86
C GLN A 85 -9.18 8.34 20.72
N ASN A 86 -8.71 8.62 19.50
CA ASN A 86 -7.76 9.72 19.34
C ASN A 86 -8.14 10.50 18.07
N GLU A 87 -8.95 11.55 18.24
CA GLU A 87 -9.33 12.48 17.18
C GLU A 87 -8.10 13.06 16.45
N ASP A 88 -6.95 13.15 17.13
CA ASP A 88 -5.68 13.62 16.57
C ASP A 88 -5.12 12.76 15.42
N PHE A 89 -5.43 11.46 15.35
CA PHE A 89 -4.87 10.59 14.33
C PHE A 89 -5.66 10.57 13.01
N SER A 90 -6.97 10.87 13.06
CA SER A 90 -7.80 11.06 11.86
C SER A 90 -7.34 12.29 11.06
N LEU A 91 -6.99 13.36 11.79
CA LEU A 91 -6.53 14.62 11.22
C LEU A 91 -5.27 14.46 10.37
N GLY A 92 -4.31 13.62 10.79
CA GLY A 92 -3.04 13.47 10.07
C GLY A 92 -3.21 12.86 8.67
N PHE A 93 -3.96 11.77 8.53
CA PHE A 93 -4.13 11.10 7.23
C PHE A 93 -4.99 11.93 6.26
N GLU A 94 -6.09 12.52 6.74
CA GLU A 94 -6.89 13.45 5.93
C GLU A 94 -6.06 14.66 5.49
N GLN A 95 -5.21 15.20 6.37
CA GLN A 95 -4.34 16.33 6.03
C GLN A 95 -3.31 15.96 4.95
N TYR A 96 -2.69 14.77 5.01
CA TYR A 96 -1.79 14.32 3.95
C TYR A 96 -2.50 14.08 2.62
N PHE A 97 -3.68 13.46 2.65
CA PHE A 97 -4.47 13.20 1.45
C PHE A 97 -4.89 14.53 0.79
N ASN A 98 -5.46 15.46 1.57
CA ASN A 98 -5.88 16.78 1.11
C ASN A 98 -4.71 17.63 0.59
N HIS A 99 -3.53 17.55 1.23
CA HIS A 99 -2.35 18.26 0.76
C HIS A 99 -1.87 17.73 -0.61
N SER A 100 -1.94 16.41 -0.82
CA SER A 100 -1.54 15.80 -2.10
C SER A 100 -2.47 16.16 -3.26
N GLU A 101 -3.78 16.30 -3.01
CA GLU A 101 -4.73 16.78 -4.01
C GLU A 101 -4.56 18.28 -4.28
N TYR A 102 -4.37 19.09 -3.24
CA TYR A 102 -4.14 20.52 -3.37
C TYR A 102 -2.89 20.86 -4.19
N GLU A 103 -1.77 20.16 -3.95
CA GLU A 103 -0.54 20.36 -4.72
C GLU A 103 -0.67 19.86 -6.16
N GLN A 104 -1.43 18.79 -6.41
CA GLN A 104 -1.77 18.38 -7.78
C GLN A 104 -2.58 19.47 -8.49
N VAL A 105 -3.65 19.99 -7.88
CA VAL A 105 -4.48 21.05 -8.46
C VAL A 105 -3.67 22.32 -8.73
N LYS A 106 -2.81 22.77 -7.80
CA LYS A 106 -1.90 23.91 -8.03
C LYS A 106 -0.99 23.72 -9.23
N ARG A 107 -0.50 22.50 -9.42
CA ARG A 107 0.40 22.16 -10.53
C ARG A 107 -0.31 22.28 -11.88
N TRP A 108 -1.61 21.96 -11.93
CA TRP A 108 -2.44 22.13 -13.12
C TRP A 108 -2.72 23.60 -13.42
N TRP A 109 -2.97 24.43 -12.41
CA TRP A 109 -3.18 25.87 -12.61
C TRP A 109 -1.92 26.59 -13.10
N LYS A 110 -0.72 26.19 -12.65
CA LYS A 110 0.56 26.76 -13.12
C LYS A 110 0.94 26.40 -14.57
N GLN A 111 0.23 25.47 -15.22
CA GLN A 111 0.48 25.08 -16.61
C GLN A 111 -0.47 25.81 -17.59
N LEU A 112 -1.41 26.60 -17.07
CA LEU A 112 -2.39 27.37 -17.84
C LEU A 112 -2.05 28.88 -17.94
N ASP A 113 -0.94 29.29 -17.32
CA ASP A 113 -0.28 30.61 -17.45
C ASP A 113 1.04 30.47 -18.22
#